data_AF-A0A1J5DG30-F1
#
_entry.id   AF-A0A1J5DG30-F1
#
_cell.length_a   1.000
_cell.length_b   1.000
_cell.length_c   1.000
_cell.angle_alpha   90.00
_cell.angle_beta   90.00
_cell.angle_gamma   90.00
#
_symmetry.space_group_name_H-M   'P 1'
#
loop_
_entity.id
_entity.type
_entity.pdbx_description
1 polymer ?
#
loop_
_entity_poly.entity_id
_entity_poly.type
_entity_poly.pdbx_seq_one_letter_code
_entity_poly.pdbx_strand_id
1 'polypeptide(L)'
;MKKTGYIFIIFICLLFFSPALSHTKTYIDIDSPSFRRFPIAITYFKNLGGKDNKGDISKEIFEVLTQDLEFSGLFSIVDHSLLIESPVNSRFSNDNKINFRDWSAIGAEALVKGSFSFDNGSLEIETKLYDVFQCRFLVGKRYVGKRQDLRKMIHRFCNEILLNFTGEKGVFDTKIAFVSDESGYKEIYVVDFDGHNMIKITNHKSIALSPAWSPNGKMIAFTSYKDGNPDLYVKDLISNKENIISHYKGLNIAPAWFPDGRKLAATLSLEGNPEIYVLNKDGKRLKRLTNDWGIDVSPTWSPDGREIAFVSNRSGNPDIYVMNPQGENVKRLTFHTNYSVSPKWSPKGDKIAFSSLAEGHFDIY
;
A
#
# COMPACT_ATOMS: atom_id res chain seq x y z
N MET A 1 29.22 21.69 -70.21
CA MET A 1 29.06 20.48 -69.38
C MET A 1 28.44 20.89 -68.06
N LYS A 2 27.23 20.37 -67.77
CA LYS A 2 26.40 20.70 -66.61
C LYS A 2 27.08 20.21 -65.32
N LYS A 3 27.26 21.08 -64.32
CA LYS A 3 27.52 20.68 -62.93
C LYS A 3 26.38 21.17 -62.07
N THR A 4 25.55 20.21 -61.67
CA THR A 4 24.44 20.32 -60.73
C THR A 4 25.02 20.43 -59.32
N GLY A 5 24.85 21.58 -58.67
CA GLY A 5 25.20 21.78 -57.25
C GLY A 5 23.94 21.68 -56.40
N TYR A 6 23.85 20.63 -55.58
CA TYR A 6 22.77 20.43 -54.62
C TYR A 6 22.92 21.40 -53.44
N ILE A 7 21.89 22.21 -53.17
CA ILE A 7 21.77 23.04 -51.97
C ILE A 7 21.25 22.14 -50.84
N PHE A 8 22.08 21.94 -49.82
CA PHE A 8 21.72 21.21 -48.61
C PHE A 8 21.04 22.19 -47.63
N ILE A 9 19.72 22.12 -47.50
CA ILE A 9 18.96 22.89 -46.50
C ILE A 9 19.03 22.11 -45.17
N ILE A 10 19.82 22.61 -44.23
CA ILE A 10 19.84 22.11 -42.85
C ILE A 10 18.62 22.68 -42.12
N PHE A 11 17.64 21.82 -41.85
CA PHE A 11 16.48 22.14 -41.03
C PHE A 11 16.90 22.06 -39.55
N ILE A 12 17.20 23.21 -38.93
CA ILE A 12 17.47 23.29 -37.49
C ILE A 12 16.12 23.22 -36.76
N CYS A 13 15.75 22.02 -36.31
CA CYS A 13 14.65 21.84 -35.37
C CYS A 13 15.07 22.39 -33.99
N LEU A 14 14.66 23.63 -33.70
CA LEU A 14 14.67 24.21 -32.36
C LEU A 14 13.67 23.43 -31.49
N LEU A 15 14.18 22.41 -30.79
CA LEU A 15 13.51 21.79 -29.65
C LEU A 15 13.38 22.84 -28.55
N PHE A 16 12.22 23.49 -28.46
CA PHE A 16 11.79 24.17 -27.25
C PHE A 16 11.64 23.13 -26.14
N PHE A 17 12.73 22.86 -25.42
CA PHE A 17 12.66 22.27 -24.09
C PHE A 17 12.09 23.35 -23.16
N SER A 18 10.76 23.43 -23.10
CA SER A 18 10.11 24.01 -21.93
C SER A 18 10.48 23.13 -20.74
N PRO A 19 11.16 23.64 -19.70
CA PRO A 19 11.23 22.89 -18.46
C PRO A 19 9.79 22.80 -17.97
N ALA A 20 9.21 21.60 -18.00
CA ALA A 20 8.04 21.31 -17.22
C ALA A 20 8.47 21.49 -15.76
N LEU A 21 8.22 22.68 -15.20
CA LEU A 21 8.23 22.92 -13.77
C LEU A 21 7.07 22.09 -13.19
N SER A 22 7.33 20.80 -12.99
CA SER A 22 6.54 19.99 -12.06
C SER A 22 6.96 20.39 -10.65
N HIS A 23 6.57 21.59 -10.23
CA HIS A 23 6.47 21.87 -8.81
C HIS A 23 5.19 21.20 -8.31
N THR A 24 5.29 19.91 -8.01
CA THR A 24 4.41 19.33 -7.01
C THR A 24 4.77 20.08 -5.74
N LYS A 25 3.97 21.08 -5.38
CA LYS A 25 4.17 21.86 -4.16
C LYS A 25 3.83 20.91 -3.02
N THR A 26 4.85 20.32 -2.40
CA THR A 26 4.70 19.50 -1.21
C THR A 26 4.25 20.43 -0.08
N TYR A 27 2.99 20.30 0.31
CA TYR A 27 2.40 21.07 1.41
C TYR A 27 2.85 20.54 2.77
N ILE A 28 3.06 19.23 2.82
CA ILE A 28 3.48 18.50 4.00
C ILE A 28 4.81 17.82 3.68
N ASP A 29 5.86 18.24 4.39
CA ASP A 29 7.12 17.51 4.45
C ASP A 29 7.02 16.46 5.56
N ILE A 30 6.85 15.19 5.15
CA ILE A 30 6.62 14.05 6.05
C ILE A 30 7.90 13.70 6.83
N ASP A 31 9.08 14.08 6.32
CA ASP A 31 10.36 13.73 6.94
C ASP A 31 10.83 14.76 7.99
N SER A 32 10.03 15.81 8.23
CA SER A 32 10.36 16.87 9.19
C SER A 32 10.19 16.40 10.65
N PRO A 33 11.23 16.52 11.51
CA PRO A 33 11.19 16.05 12.90
C PRO A 33 10.25 16.85 13.82
N SER A 34 9.76 18.00 13.36
CA SER A 34 8.82 18.87 14.09
C SER A 34 7.52 19.08 13.30
N PHE A 35 7.03 18.02 12.65
CA PHE A 35 5.79 18.06 11.90
C PHE A 35 4.57 18.33 12.80
N ARG A 36 3.79 19.36 12.44
CA ARG A 36 2.47 19.62 13.03
C ARG A 36 1.39 19.08 12.09
N ARG A 37 0.42 18.36 12.65
CA ARG A 37 -0.76 17.90 11.90
C ARG A 37 -1.47 19.05 11.20
N PHE A 38 -1.83 18.82 9.95
CA PHE A 38 -2.48 19.80 9.08
C PHE A 38 -3.99 19.84 9.38
N PRO A 39 -4.54 20.97 9.87
CA PRO A 39 -5.95 21.08 10.19
C PRO A 39 -6.84 21.03 8.96
N ILE A 40 -7.75 20.06 8.90
CA ILE A 40 -8.70 19.88 7.80
C ILE A 40 -10.13 19.89 8.31
N ALA A 41 -10.97 20.74 7.72
CA ALA A 41 -12.40 20.76 7.98
C ALA A 41 -13.14 19.88 6.99
N ILE A 42 -14.09 19.08 7.47
CA ILE A 42 -14.90 18.17 6.66
C ILE A 42 -16.36 18.49 6.92
N THR A 43 -17.11 18.80 5.86
CA THR A 43 -18.56 19.04 5.98
C THR A 43 -19.34 17.74 5.77
N TYR A 44 -20.51 17.61 6.40
CA TYR A 44 -21.49 16.63 5.97
C TYR A 44 -21.83 16.81 4.49
N PHE A 45 -21.78 15.70 3.74
CA PHE A 45 -22.07 15.72 2.32
C PHE A 45 -23.56 15.95 2.10
N LYS A 46 -23.89 16.86 1.19
CA LYS A 46 -25.29 17.20 0.87
C LYS A 46 -25.94 16.08 0.05
N ASN A 47 -27.12 15.61 0.45
CA ASN A 47 -27.93 14.73 -0.38
C ASN A 47 -28.64 15.56 -1.48
N LEU A 48 -28.34 15.29 -2.76
CA LEU A 48 -28.93 15.98 -3.92
C LEU A 48 -30.10 15.20 -4.55
N GLY A 49 -30.39 13.99 -4.08
CA GLY A 49 -31.50 13.19 -4.61
C GLY A 49 -31.44 11.73 -4.17
N GLY A 50 -32.61 11.11 -4.05
CA GLY A 50 -32.74 9.71 -3.64
C GLY A 50 -33.09 9.53 -2.17
N LYS A 51 -33.77 8.42 -1.85
CA LYS A 51 -34.14 8.07 -0.47
C LYS A 51 -32.92 7.53 0.28
N ASP A 52 -32.26 8.39 1.04
CA ASP A 52 -31.41 7.98 2.16
C ASP A 52 -32.31 7.64 3.36
N ASN A 53 -32.92 6.45 3.33
CA ASN A 53 -33.98 6.04 4.27
C ASN A 53 -33.57 6.11 5.76
N LYS A 54 -32.28 6.30 6.09
CA LYS A 54 -31.78 6.38 7.46
C LYS A 54 -30.87 7.60 7.75
N GLY A 55 -30.57 8.47 6.78
CA GLY A 55 -29.59 9.56 6.96
C GLY A 55 -28.16 9.06 7.22
N ASP A 56 -27.88 7.81 6.81
CA ASP A 56 -26.69 7.05 7.21
C ASP A 56 -25.50 7.33 6.29
N ILE A 57 -25.77 7.67 5.03
CA ILE A 57 -24.72 7.81 4.01
C ILE A 57 -23.80 8.99 4.31
N SER A 58 -24.37 10.16 4.63
CA SER A 58 -23.55 11.37 4.92
C SER A 58 -22.68 11.17 6.16
N LYS A 59 -23.22 10.49 7.18
CA LYS A 59 -22.51 10.16 8.41
C LYS A 59 -21.38 9.16 8.17
N GLU A 60 -21.66 8.07 7.44
CA GLU A 60 -20.63 7.09 7.08
C GLU A 60 -19.50 7.71 6.24
N ILE A 61 -19.83 8.58 5.28
CA ILE A 61 -18.81 9.31 4.49
C ILE A 61 -17.90 10.11 5.43
N PHE A 62 -18.48 10.85 6.37
CA PHE A 62 -17.73 11.66 7.33
C PHE A 62 -16.85 10.80 8.25
N GLU A 63 -17.37 9.68 8.75
CA GLU A 63 -16.64 8.75 9.61
C GLU A 63 -15.44 8.13 8.89
N VAL A 64 -15.64 7.62 7.66
CA VAL A 64 -14.55 7.00 6.89
C VAL A 64 -13.48 8.04 6.51
N LEU A 65 -13.89 9.24 6.06
CA LEU A 65 -12.95 10.33 5.79
C LEU A 65 -12.10 10.68 7.01
N THR A 66 -12.75 10.78 8.17
CA THR A 66 -12.09 11.13 9.44
C THR A 66 -11.08 10.05 9.83
N GLN A 67 -11.51 8.79 9.86
CA GLN A 67 -10.67 7.65 10.24
C GLN A 67 -9.43 7.53 9.33
N ASP A 68 -9.61 7.61 8.02
CA ASP A 68 -8.50 7.53 7.05
C ASP A 68 -7.48 8.66 7.25
N LEU A 69 -7.97 9.90 7.34
CA LEU A 69 -7.10 11.08 7.44
C LEU A 69 -6.38 11.13 8.79
N GLU A 70 -7.04 10.72 9.88
CA GLU A 70 -6.40 10.59 11.19
C GLU A 70 -5.39 9.43 11.24
N PHE A 71 -5.70 8.30 10.60
CA PHE A 71 -4.80 7.15 10.49
C PHE A 71 -3.47 7.52 9.82
N SER A 72 -3.49 8.44 8.85
CA SER A 72 -2.28 8.94 8.21
C SER A 72 -1.30 9.62 9.19
N GLY A 73 -1.79 10.08 10.34
CA GLY A 73 -1.03 10.90 11.29
C GLY A 73 -0.70 12.31 10.79
N LEU A 74 -1.06 12.65 9.54
CA LEU A 74 -0.73 13.92 8.89
C LEU A 74 -1.79 15.00 9.10
N PHE A 75 -3.04 14.61 9.32
CA PHE A 75 -4.16 15.53 9.42
C PHE A 75 -4.75 15.54 10.83
N SER A 76 -5.33 16.67 11.21
CA SER A 76 -6.20 16.78 12.39
C SER A 76 -7.55 17.33 11.95
N ILE A 77 -8.63 16.66 12.31
CA ILE A 77 -9.96 17.11 11.93
C ILE A 77 -10.36 18.32 12.78
N VAL A 78 -10.82 19.39 12.12
CA VAL A 78 -11.38 20.55 12.82
C VAL A 78 -12.71 20.16 13.45
N ASP A 79 -12.89 20.49 14.74
CA ASP A 79 -14.09 20.11 15.49
C ASP A 79 -15.37 20.60 14.81
N HIS A 80 -16.27 19.65 14.55
CA HIS A 80 -17.53 19.89 13.86
C HIS A 80 -18.51 20.72 14.71
N SER A 81 -18.36 20.78 16.04
CA SER A 81 -19.16 21.67 16.90
C SER A 81 -18.93 23.15 16.55
N LEU A 82 -17.70 23.53 16.22
CA LEU A 82 -17.33 24.87 15.78
C LEU A 82 -17.96 25.25 14.43
N LEU A 83 -18.35 24.26 13.62
CA LEU A 83 -19.12 24.46 12.38
C LEU A 83 -20.58 24.79 12.65
N ILE A 84 -21.12 24.33 13.79
CA ILE A 84 -22.54 24.44 14.17
C ILE A 84 -22.78 25.66 15.08
N GLU A 85 -21.83 25.98 15.97
CA GLU A 85 -21.94 27.06 16.97
C GLU A 85 -21.55 28.45 16.44
N SER A 86 -20.97 28.54 15.24
CA SER A 86 -20.67 29.82 14.62
C SER A 86 -21.98 30.54 14.19
N PRO A 87 -22.13 31.87 14.35
CA PRO A 87 -23.32 32.65 13.93
C PRO A 87 -23.57 32.68 12.41
N VAL A 88 -22.99 31.72 11.67
CA VAL A 88 -22.89 31.56 10.22
C VAL A 88 -23.85 30.45 9.73
N ASN A 89 -24.87 30.13 10.53
CA ASN A 89 -25.89 29.10 10.27
C ASN A 89 -26.74 29.30 8.99
N SER A 90 -26.59 30.43 8.29
CA SER A 90 -27.26 30.71 7.01
C SER A 90 -26.31 30.94 5.81
N ARG A 91 -24.98 30.88 5.99
CA ARG A 91 -23.99 31.11 4.91
C ARG A 91 -23.22 29.86 4.49
N PHE A 92 -23.14 28.83 5.33
CA PHE A 92 -22.50 27.56 4.96
C PHE A 92 -23.38 26.69 4.04
N SER A 93 -24.69 26.97 4.02
CA SER A 93 -25.73 26.21 3.33
C SER A 93 -26.06 26.72 1.92
N ASN A 94 -25.78 27.99 1.60
CA ASN A 94 -26.15 28.60 0.30
C ASN A 94 -25.07 28.49 -0.80
N ASP A 95 -25.56 28.50 -2.04
CA ASP A 95 -24.93 28.10 -3.29
C ASP A 95 -23.63 28.80 -3.70
N ASN A 96 -22.84 28.04 -4.46
CA ASN A 96 -21.76 28.41 -5.40
C ASN A 96 -20.54 29.23 -4.93
N LYS A 97 -20.51 29.84 -3.75
CA LYS A 97 -19.34 30.64 -3.31
C LYS A 97 -18.87 30.26 -1.91
N ILE A 98 -17.65 29.73 -1.83
CA ILE A 98 -17.00 29.40 -0.56
C ILE A 98 -16.41 30.67 0.05
N ASN A 99 -16.78 30.97 1.30
CA ASN A 99 -16.13 32.01 2.08
C ASN A 99 -14.99 31.41 2.91
N PHE A 100 -13.76 31.43 2.37
CA PHE A 100 -12.59 30.84 3.03
C PHE A 100 -12.23 31.47 4.38
N ARG A 101 -12.64 32.73 4.61
CA ARG A 101 -12.37 33.42 5.89
C ARG A 101 -13.07 32.73 7.06
N ASP A 102 -14.28 32.22 6.85
CA ASP A 102 -15.05 31.55 7.91
C ASP A 102 -14.36 30.23 8.34
N TRP A 103 -13.74 29.53 7.39
CA TRP A 103 -12.98 28.30 7.64
C TRP A 103 -11.62 28.57 8.28
N SER A 104 -10.93 29.62 7.83
CA SER A 104 -9.67 30.05 8.45
C SER A 104 -9.88 30.52 9.90
N ALA A 105 -11.02 31.15 10.21
CA ALA A 105 -11.34 31.65 11.55
C ALA A 105 -11.50 30.52 12.59
N ILE A 106 -11.92 29.33 12.17
CA ILE A 106 -11.99 28.13 13.03
C ILE A 106 -10.70 27.28 12.95
N GLY A 107 -9.64 27.82 12.33
CA GLY A 107 -8.33 27.17 12.23
C GLY A 107 -8.18 26.13 11.13
N ALA A 108 -9.11 26.03 10.19
CA ALA A 108 -8.98 25.09 9.07
C ALA A 108 -7.98 25.61 8.03
N GLU A 109 -7.05 24.75 7.61
CA GLU A 109 -6.09 25.03 6.54
C GLU A 109 -6.50 24.32 5.23
N ALA A 110 -7.21 23.19 5.33
CA ALA A 110 -7.88 22.53 4.21
C ALA A 110 -9.39 22.39 4.47
N LEU A 111 -10.14 22.25 3.39
CA LEU A 111 -11.59 22.06 3.42
C LEU A 111 -12.02 20.97 2.45
N VAL A 112 -12.75 19.99 2.97
CA VAL A 112 -13.46 18.97 2.19
C VAL A 112 -14.95 19.30 2.17
N LYS A 113 -15.49 19.43 0.96
CA LYS A 113 -16.93 19.52 0.71
C LYS A 113 -17.36 18.46 -0.29
N GLY A 114 -18.62 18.08 -0.24
CA GLY A 114 -19.16 17.19 -1.25
C GLY A 114 -20.66 17.03 -1.18
N SER A 115 -21.14 16.18 -2.07
CA SER A 115 -22.53 15.82 -2.22
C SER A 115 -22.64 14.38 -2.65
N PHE A 116 -23.80 13.78 -2.43
CA PHE A 116 -24.12 12.48 -2.96
C PHE A 116 -25.57 12.45 -3.46
N SER A 117 -25.84 11.51 -4.35
CA SER A 117 -27.20 11.13 -4.75
C SER A 117 -27.30 9.62 -4.84
N PHE A 118 -28.44 9.07 -4.43
CA PHE A 118 -28.69 7.63 -4.44
C PHE A 118 -29.97 7.29 -5.20
N ASP A 119 -29.83 6.95 -6.46
CA ASP A 119 -30.97 6.62 -7.33
C ASP A 119 -30.83 5.22 -7.91
N ASN A 120 -31.95 4.47 -7.97
CA ASN A 120 -32.04 3.16 -8.60
C ASN A 120 -30.90 2.17 -8.22
N GLY A 121 -30.44 2.20 -6.97
CA GLY A 121 -29.37 1.34 -6.46
C GLY A 121 -27.94 1.80 -6.80
N SER A 122 -27.79 2.92 -7.51
CA SER A 122 -26.52 3.57 -7.80
C SER A 122 -26.29 4.73 -6.84
N LEU A 123 -25.12 4.72 -6.21
CA LEU A 123 -24.60 5.79 -5.37
C LEU A 123 -23.59 6.61 -6.19
N GLU A 124 -23.84 7.90 -6.30
CA GLU A 124 -22.92 8.87 -6.86
C GLU A 124 -22.43 9.80 -5.74
N ILE A 125 -21.11 9.95 -5.61
CA ILE A 125 -20.47 10.83 -4.62
C ILE A 125 -19.58 11.81 -5.37
N GLU A 126 -19.85 13.10 -5.19
CA GLU A 126 -19.01 14.20 -5.64
C GLU A 126 -18.23 14.76 -4.46
N THR A 127 -16.92 14.89 -4.63
CA THR A 127 -15.97 15.33 -3.61
C THR A 127 -15.21 16.53 -4.13
N LYS A 128 -14.88 17.48 -3.25
CA LYS A 128 -14.09 18.67 -3.55
C LYS A 128 -13.17 18.98 -2.38
N LEU A 129 -11.91 19.22 -2.69
CA LEU A 129 -10.86 19.61 -1.78
C LEU A 129 -10.39 21.02 -2.10
N TYR A 130 -10.24 21.84 -1.07
CA TYR A 130 -9.80 23.21 -1.18
C TYR A 130 -8.66 23.51 -0.21
N ASP A 131 -7.79 24.41 -0.64
CA ASP A 131 -6.78 25.08 0.18
C ASP A 131 -7.41 26.34 0.74
N VAL A 132 -7.62 26.37 2.06
CA VAL A 132 -8.29 27.49 2.73
C VAL A 132 -7.35 28.69 2.81
N PHE A 133 -6.05 28.46 3.04
CA PHE A 133 -5.06 29.51 3.16
C PHE A 133 -4.85 30.26 1.84
N GLN A 134 -4.69 29.53 0.73
CA GLN A 134 -4.53 30.10 -0.61
C GLN A 134 -5.86 30.42 -1.31
N CYS A 135 -7.00 30.14 -0.66
CA CYS A 135 -8.34 30.39 -1.17
C CYS A 135 -8.57 29.79 -2.57
N ARG A 136 -8.13 28.54 -2.79
CA ARG A 136 -8.20 27.90 -4.12
C ARG A 136 -8.72 26.48 -4.07
N PHE A 137 -9.30 26.05 -5.19
CA PHE A 137 -9.66 24.65 -5.45
C PHE A 137 -8.41 23.83 -5.74
N LEU A 138 -8.31 22.65 -5.14
CA LEU A 138 -7.22 21.70 -5.37
C LEU A 138 -7.66 20.57 -6.30
N VAL A 139 -8.63 19.77 -5.86
CA VAL A 139 -9.07 18.59 -6.61
C VAL A 139 -10.54 18.31 -6.34
N GLY A 140 -11.22 17.76 -7.35
CA GLY A 140 -12.58 17.25 -7.22
C GLY A 140 -12.72 15.94 -7.97
N LYS A 141 -13.45 15.00 -7.39
CA LYS A 141 -13.66 13.66 -7.94
C LYS A 141 -15.12 13.28 -7.85
N ARG A 142 -15.55 12.51 -8.84
CA ARG A 142 -16.89 11.95 -8.92
C ARG A 142 -16.78 10.44 -9.00
N TYR A 143 -17.41 9.76 -8.05
CA TYR A 143 -17.41 8.31 -7.97
C TYR A 143 -18.83 7.80 -8.17
N VAL A 144 -18.96 6.73 -8.92
CA VAL A 144 -20.24 6.06 -9.19
C VAL A 144 -20.07 4.58 -8.92
N GLY A 145 -21.04 4.00 -8.21
CA GLY A 145 -21.02 2.58 -7.86
C GLY A 145 -22.25 2.21 -7.04
N LYS A 146 -22.16 1.13 -6.26
CA LYS A 146 -23.24 0.70 -5.37
C LYS A 146 -23.04 1.23 -3.96
N ARG A 147 -24.08 1.16 -3.13
CA ARG A 147 -24.01 1.54 -1.71
C ARG A 147 -22.87 0.84 -0.95
N GLN A 148 -22.62 -0.44 -1.24
CA GLN A 148 -21.54 -1.23 -0.64
C GLN A 148 -20.13 -0.74 -1.03
N ASP A 149 -20.00 0.03 -2.11
CA ASP A 149 -18.73 0.54 -2.59
C ASP A 149 -18.36 1.89 -1.93
N LEU A 150 -19.24 2.46 -1.08
CA LEU A 150 -19.07 3.79 -0.45
C LEU A 150 -17.70 3.94 0.19
N ARG A 151 -17.33 3.03 1.11
CA ARG A 151 -16.02 3.04 1.78
C ARG A 151 -14.87 3.14 0.79
N LYS A 152 -14.87 2.28 -0.23
CA LYS A 152 -13.85 2.26 -1.28
C LYS A 152 -13.78 3.57 -2.08
N MET A 153 -14.92 4.21 -2.34
CA MET A 153 -14.94 5.53 -3.00
C MET A 153 -14.30 6.59 -2.12
N ILE A 154 -14.57 6.56 -0.81
CA ILE A 154 -14.02 7.51 0.14
C ILE A 154 -12.51 7.29 0.33
N HIS A 155 -12.04 6.06 0.50
CA HIS A 155 -10.61 5.74 0.54
C HIS A 155 -9.83 6.28 -0.67
N ARG A 156 -10.41 6.13 -1.86
CA ARG A 156 -9.81 6.69 -3.08
C ARG A 156 -9.72 8.21 -3.02
N PHE A 157 -10.72 8.88 -2.46
CA PHE A 157 -10.64 10.32 -2.27
C PHE A 157 -9.62 10.71 -1.20
N CYS A 158 -9.52 9.97 -0.08
CA CYS A 158 -8.46 10.17 0.91
C CYS A 158 -7.06 10.02 0.29
N ASN A 159 -6.88 9.07 -0.64
CA ASN A 159 -5.62 8.93 -1.39
C ASN A 159 -5.34 10.15 -2.27
N GLU A 160 -6.37 10.77 -2.86
CA GLU A 160 -6.22 12.01 -3.63
C GLU A 160 -5.89 13.20 -2.74
N ILE A 161 -6.46 13.28 -1.53
CA ILE A 161 -6.09 14.28 -0.52
C ILE A 161 -4.61 14.11 -0.18
N LEU A 162 -4.18 12.91 0.20
CA LEU A 162 -2.79 12.64 0.54
C LEU A 162 -1.85 13.05 -0.60
N LEU A 163 -2.13 12.59 -1.82
CA LEU A 163 -1.33 12.90 -3.00
C LEU A 163 -1.19 14.40 -3.26
N ASN A 164 -2.26 15.18 -3.09
CA ASN A 164 -2.22 16.63 -3.30
C ASN A 164 -1.40 17.37 -2.23
N PHE A 165 -1.37 16.85 -0.99
CA PHE A 165 -0.65 17.49 0.11
C PHE A 165 0.80 17.01 0.25
N THR A 166 1.09 15.75 -0.07
CA THR A 166 2.40 15.12 0.18
C THR A 166 3.16 14.78 -1.10
N GLY A 167 2.50 14.74 -2.25
CA GLY A 167 3.07 14.21 -3.49
C GLY A 167 3.21 12.68 -3.51
N GLU A 168 2.81 11.99 -2.44
CA GLU A 168 2.94 10.54 -2.28
C GLU A 168 1.58 9.85 -2.35
N LYS A 169 1.55 8.63 -2.90
CA LYS A 169 0.32 7.84 -2.96
C LYS A 169 -0.06 7.32 -1.57
N GLY A 170 -1.34 7.39 -1.24
CA GLY A 170 -1.86 6.82 0.00
C GLY A 170 -2.08 5.30 -0.07
N VAL A 171 -2.40 4.76 1.10
CA VAL A 171 -2.57 3.31 1.33
C VAL A 171 -4.03 2.92 1.62
N PHE A 172 -4.97 3.87 1.57
CA PHE A 172 -6.34 3.67 2.07
C PHE A 172 -7.17 2.68 1.23
N ASP A 173 -6.76 2.36 0.00
CA ASP A 173 -7.43 1.34 -0.82
C ASP A 173 -6.66 0.01 -0.88
N THR A 174 -5.66 -0.15 0.00
CA THR A 174 -4.85 -1.37 0.11
C THR A 174 -5.53 -2.42 1.00
N LYS A 175 -4.93 -3.61 1.03
CA LYS A 175 -5.40 -4.76 1.80
C LYS A 175 -4.25 -5.42 2.54
N ILE A 176 -4.57 -6.02 3.68
CA ILE A 176 -3.64 -6.77 4.51
C ILE A 176 -3.97 -8.25 4.38
N ALA A 177 -2.98 -9.09 4.11
CA ALA A 177 -3.10 -10.53 4.21
C ALA A 177 -2.41 -10.99 5.50
N PHE A 178 -3.11 -11.79 6.31
CA PHE A 178 -2.62 -12.23 7.61
C PHE A 178 -3.11 -13.65 7.92
N VAL A 179 -2.56 -14.25 8.97
CA VAL A 179 -2.97 -15.56 9.47
C VAL A 179 -3.88 -15.35 10.67
N SER A 180 -5.01 -16.04 10.71
CA SER A 180 -5.92 -16.08 11.86
C SER A 180 -6.33 -17.53 12.14
N ASP A 181 -6.51 -17.85 13.42
CA ASP A 181 -7.00 -19.13 13.93
C ASP A 181 -8.47 -19.08 14.39
N GLU A 182 -9.20 -18.00 14.07
CA GLU A 182 -10.61 -17.81 14.43
C GLU A 182 -11.52 -18.98 13.99
N SER A 183 -11.16 -19.66 12.89
CA SER A 183 -11.88 -20.84 12.38
C SER A 183 -11.56 -22.16 13.11
N GLY A 184 -10.68 -22.13 14.12
CA GLY A 184 -10.09 -23.30 14.79
C GLY A 184 -8.84 -23.84 14.09
N TYR A 185 -8.47 -23.32 12.92
CA TYR A 185 -7.28 -23.66 12.16
C TYR A 185 -6.58 -22.38 11.68
N LYS A 186 -5.25 -22.42 11.56
CA LYS A 186 -4.45 -21.29 11.04
C LYS A 186 -4.69 -21.15 9.55
N GLU A 187 -5.56 -20.23 9.17
CA GLU A 187 -5.90 -19.95 7.78
C GLU A 187 -5.47 -18.53 7.39
N ILE A 188 -5.35 -18.28 6.10
CA ILE A 188 -5.04 -16.96 5.55
C ILE A 188 -6.33 -16.19 5.37
N TYR A 189 -6.32 -14.95 5.86
CA TYR A 189 -7.40 -13.99 5.72
C TYR A 189 -6.87 -12.75 5.01
N VAL A 190 -7.78 -12.04 4.35
CA VAL A 190 -7.54 -10.74 3.75
C VAL A 190 -8.55 -9.76 4.30
N VAL A 191 -8.08 -8.56 4.62
CA VAL A 191 -8.90 -7.47 5.16
C VAL A 191 -8.51 -6.16 4.47
N ASP A 192 -9.41 -5.18 4.42
CA ASP A 192 -9.05 -3.81 4.04
C ASP A 192 -8.03 -3.24 5.04
N PHE A 193 -7.28 -2.21 4.62
CA PHE A 193 -6.19 -1.65 5.42
C PHE A 193 -6.59 -1.23 6.86
N ASP A 194 -7.87 -0.90 7.09
CA ASP A 194 -8.41 -0.47 8.37
C ASP A 194 -9.26 -1.54 9.08
N GLY A 195 -9.19 -2.80 8.64
CA GLY A 195 -9.84 -3.91 9.34
C GLY A 195 -11.23 -4.30 8.84
N HIS A 196 -11.81 -3.61 7.86
CA HIS A 196 -13.13 -3.98 7.30
C HIS A 196 -13.05 -5.03 6.18
N ASN A 197 -14.21 -5.59 5.83
CA ASN A 197 -14.35 -6.53 4.71
C ASN A 197 -13.41 -7.74 4.80
N MET A 198 -13.31 -8.33 5.99
CA MET A 198 -12.50 -9.52 6.21
C MET A 198 -13.06 -10.72 5.44
N ILE A 199 -12.19 -11.38 4.68
CA ILE A 199 -12.50 -12.55 3.87
C ILE A 199 -11.48 -13.65 4.16
N LYS A 200 -11.97 -14.86 4.40
CA LYS A 200 -11.14 -16.05 4.53
C LYS A 200 -10.67 -16.53 3.14
N ILE A 201 -9.35 -16.62 2.93
CA ILE A 201 -8.73 -17.01 1.67
C ILE A 201 -8.48 -18.51 1.58
N THR A 202 -8.00 -19.14 2.65
CA THR A 202 -7.75 -20.60 2.68
C THR A 202 -8.78 -21.32 3.54
N ASN A 203 -9.02 -22.59 3.25
CA ASN A 203 -9.89 -23.45 4.05
C ASN A 203 -9.31 -24.86 4.06
N HIS A 204 -8.04 -24.93 4.39
CA HIS A 204 -7.24 -26.15 4.35
C HIS A 204 -7.48 -27.06 5.56
N LYS A 205 -8.09 -26.53 6.63
CA LYS A 205 -8.28 -27.22 7.92
C LYS A 205 -6.94 -27.77 8.45
N SER A 206 -5.89 -26.99 8.23
CA SER A 206 -4.51 -27.28 8.59
C SER A 206 -3.80 -25.94 8.87
N ILE A 207 -2.48 -25.91 8.77
CA ILE A 207 -1.68 -24.71 8.98
C ILE A 207 -1.36 -24.06 7.63
N ALA A 208 -1.80 -22.82 7.43
CA ALA A 208 -1.39 -21.94 6.34
C ALA A 208 -0.65 -20.72 6.91
N LEU A 209 0.52 -20.40 6.36
CA LEU A 209 1.45 -19.39 6.89
C LEU A 209 2.11 -18.55 5.79
N SER A 210 2.71 -17.44 6.24
CA SER A 210 3.58 -16.57 5.43
C SER A 210 2.94 -16.12 4.10
N PRO A 211 1.76 -15.48 4.13
CA PRO A 211 1.15 -14.95 2.92
C PRO A 211 2.04 -13.86 2.30
N ALA A 212 2.15 -13.87 0.97
CA ALA A 212 2.89 -12.90 0.20
C ALA A 212 2.08 -12.47 -1.03
N TRP A 213 1.73 -11.19 -1.08
CA TRP A 213 1.04 -10.59 -2.21
C TRP A 213 1.93 -10.58 -3.45
N SER A 214 1.36 -10.97 -4.58
CA SER A 214 1.94 -10.66 -5.89
C SER A 214 1.97 -9.14 -6.11
N PRO A 215 2.93 -8.60 -6.89
CA PRO A 215 3.11 -7.15 -7.04
C PRO A 215 1.89 -6.41 -7.61
N ASN A 216 1.03 -7.11 -8.34
CA ASN A 216 -0.20 -6.56 -8.91
C ASN A 216 -1.44 -6.73 -8.01
N GLY A 217 -1.29 -7.33 -6.83
CA GLY A 217 -2.38 -7.54 -5.87
C GLY A 217 -3.43 -8.59 -6.27
N LYS A 218 -3.19 -9.43 -7.29
CA LYS A 218 -4.19 -10.39 -7.79
C LYS A 218 -4.02 -11.80 -7.23
N MET A 219 -2.83 -12.14 -6.78
CA MET A 219 -2.49 -13.45 -6.26
C MET A 219 -1.82 -13.34 -4.89
N ILE A 220 -1.99 -14.38 -4.07
CA ILE A 220 -1.28 -14.58 -2.80
C ILE A 220 -0.51 -15.90 -2.89
N ALA A 221 0.80 -15.84 -2.65
CA ALA A 221 1.63 -17.01 -2.41
C ALA A 221 1.67 -17.30 -0.92
N PHE A 222 1.72 -18.57 -0.52
CA PHE A 222 1.76 -18.94 0.88
C PHE A 222 2.30 -20.37 1.10
N THR A 223 2.62 -20.68 2.35
CA THR A 223 2.99 -22.03 2.79
C THR A 223 1.76 -22.72 3.37
N SER A 224 1.53 -24.00 3.05
CA SER A 224 0.45 -24.79 3.64
C SER A 224 0.89 -26.20 3.98
N TYR A 225 0.43 -26.69 5.13
CA TYR A 225 0.68 -28.05 5.66
C TYR A 225 -0.47 -29.02 5.40
N LYS A 226 -1.41 -28.68 4.51
CA LYS A 226 -2.63 -29.49 4.28
C LYS A 226 -2.35 -30.92 3.82
N ASP A 227 -1.25 -31.12 3.08
CA ASP A 227 -0.86 -32.41 2.52
C ASP A 227 0.21 -33.11 3.39
N GLY A 228 0.42 -32.64 4.63
CA GLY A 228 1.36 -33.23 5.60
C GLY A 228 2.83 -32.77 5.44
N ASN A 229 3.16 -32.08 4.33
CA ASN A 229 4.44 -31.42 4.10
C ASN A 229 4.23 -29.89 4.02
N PRO A 230 5.17 -29.04 4.47
CA PRO A 230 5.13 -27.61 4.18
C PRO A 230 5.39 -27.34 2.71
N ASP A 231 4.30 -27.11 1.98
CA ASP A 231 4.31 -26.89 0.52
C ASP A 231 3.96 -25.45 0.18
N LEU A 232 4.48 -24.97 -0.95
CA LEU A 232 4.19 -23.65 -1.48
C LEU A 232 2.99 -23.69 -2.41
N TYR A 233 2.05 -22.79 -2.20
CA TYR A 233 0.89 -22.61 -3.06
C TYR A 233 0.80 -21.16 -3.51
N VAL A 234 0.16 -20.95 -4.66
CA VAL A 234 -0.26 -19.64 -5.15
C VAL A 234 -1.74 -19.71 -5.46
N LYS A 235 -2.49 -18.79 -4.87
CA LYS A 235 -3.92 -18.62 -5.10
C LYS A 235 -4.20 -17.31 -5.82
N ASP A 236 -4.89 -17.41 -6.95
CA ASP A 236 -5.44 -16.28 -7.68
C ASP A 236 -6.78 -15.89 -7.06
N LEU A 237 -6.90 -14.63 -6.64
CA LEU A 237 -8.05 -14.13 -5.89
C LEU A 237 -9.23 -13.76 -6.79
N ILE A 238 -9.03 -13.65 -8.10
CA ILE A 238 -10.10 -13.32 -9.06
C ILE A 238 -10.79 -14.60 -9.50
N SER A 239 -10.02 -15.59 -9.93
CA SER A 239 -10.52 -16.89 -10.39
C SER A 239 -10.75 -17.90 -9.26
N ASN A 240 -10.27 -17.60 -8.06
CA ASN A 240 -10.23 -18.51 -6.90
C ASN A 240 -9.41 -19.79 -7.17
N LYS A 241 -8.61 -19.82 -8.25
CA LYS A 241 -7.78 -20.97 -8.60
C LYS A 241 -6.53 -21.02 -7.72
N GLU A 242 -6.24 -22.20 -7.18
CA GLU A 242 -5.04 -22.47 -6.42
C GLU A 242 -4.13 -23.45 -7.17
N ASN A 243 -2.83 -23.19 -7.17
CA ASN A 243 -1.82 -24.08 -7.76
C ASN A 243 -0.72 -24.32 -6.75
N ILE A 244 -0.23 -25.57 -6.70
CA ILE A 244 0.98 -25.90 -5.97
C ILE A 244 2.20 -25.46 -6.78
N ILE A 245 3.16 -24.80 -6.12
CA ILE A 245 4.39 -24.27 -6.71
C ILE A 245 5.58 -25.15 -6.37
N SER A 246 5.65 -25.68 -5.14
CA SER A 246 6.76 -26.52 -4.70
C SER A 246 6.30 -27.48 -3.60
N HIS A 247 6.67 -28.75 -3.74
CA HIS A 247 6.26 -29.83 -2.83
C HIS A 247 7.35 -30.88 -2.60
N TYR A 248 8.62 -30.45 -2.68
CA TYR A 248 9.72 -31.37 -2.43
C TYR A 248 9.71 -31.82 -0.97
N LYS A 249 10.23 -33.02 -0.69
CA LYS A 249 10.42 -33.48 0.69
C LYS A 249 11.25 -32.46 1.47
N GLY A 250 10.78 -32.08 2.65
CA GLY A 250 11.40 -31.04 3.49
C GLY A 250 10.66 -29.72 3.41
N LEU A 251 11.33 -28.63 3.78
CA LEU A 251 10.75 -27.29 3.81
C LEU A 251 10.54 -26.77 2.38
N ASN A 252 9.35 -26.23 2.10
CA ASN A 252 9.07 -25.34 0.98
C ASN A 252 8.27 -24.15 1.54
N ILE A 253 8.97 -23.12 2.03
CA ILE A 253 8.36 -22.08 2.87
C ILE A 253 8.76 -20.66 2.46
N ALA A 254 8.08 -19.69 3.08
CA ALA A 254 8.39 -18.25 3.00
C ALA A 254 8.55 -17.72 1.56
N PRO A 255 7.48 -17.76 0.74
CA PRO A 255 7.54 -17.27 -0.62
C PRO A 255 7.69 -15.73 -0.65
N ALA A 256 8.46 -15.22 -1.61
CA ALA A 256 8.59 -13.80 -1.88
C ALA A 256 8.59 -13.54 -3.38
N TRP A 257 7.61 -12.78 -3.86
CA TRP A 257 7.49 -12.46 -5.27
C TRP A 257 8.63 -11.56 -5.75
N PHE A 258 9.15 -11.88 -6.93
CA PHE A 258 9.95 -10.93 -7.69
C PHE A 258 9.04 -9.79 -8.21
N PRO A 259 9.53 -8.54 -8.34
CA PRO A 259 8.68 -7.39 -8.71
C PRO A 259 7.91 -7.51 -10.03
N ASP A 260 8.36 -8.36 -10.96
CA ASP A 260 7.64 -8.63 -12.22
C ASP A 260 6.44 -9.60 -12.09
N GLY A 261 6.28 -10.25 -10.93
CA GLY A 261 5.21 -11.21 -10.65
C GLY A 261 5.30 -12.55 -11.41
N ARG A 262 6.44 -12.88 -12.03
CA ARG A 262 6.68 -14.12 -12.79
C ARG A 262 7.49 -15.16 -12.03
N LYS A 263 8.25 -14.73 -11.03
CA LYS A 263 9.14 -15.57 -10.22
C LYS A 263 8.91 -15.33 -8.74
N LEU A 264 9.33 -16.29 -7.93
CA LEU A 264 9.35 -16.19 -6.47
C LEU A 264 10.72 -16.65 -5.96
N ALA A 265 11.24 -15.97 -4.95
CA ALA A 265 12.22 -16.57 -4.06
C ALA A 265 11.48 -17.37 -2.97
N ALA A 266 12.10 -18.44 -2.48
CA ALA A 266 11.58 -19.23 -1.38
C ALA A 266 12.70 -19.94 -0.62
N THR A 267 12.40 -20.38 0.60
CA THR A 267 13.27 -21.25 1.39
C THR A 267 12.96 -22.71 1.08
N LEU A 268 13.93 -23.47 0.56
CA LEU A 268 13.78 -24.91 0.35
C LEU A 268 14.89 -25.69 1.05
N SER A 269 14.58 -26.85 1.62
CA SER A 269 15.56 -27.74 2.28
C SER A 269 15.84 -29.02 1.51
N LEU A 270 15.95 -28.92 0.17
CA LEU A 270 16.03 -30.07 -0.76
C LEU A 270 17.20 -31.01 -0.47
N GLU A 271 18.31 -30.44 0.01
CA GLU A 271 19.57 -31.14 0.28
C GLU A 271 19.85 -31.20 1.79
N GLY A 272 18.80 -31.10 2.61
CA GLY A 272 18.88 -31.13 4.08
C GLY A 272 18.93 -29.74 4.71
N ASN A 273 19.91 -28.91 4.33
CA ASN A 273 20.02 -27.53 4.84
C ASN A 273 18.98 -26.60 4.15
N PRO A 274 18.28 -25.69 4.88
CA PRO A 274 17.43 -24.67 4.28
C PRO A 274 18.26 -23.62 3.53
N GLU A 275 17.87 -23.38 2.29
CA GLU A 275 18.57 -22.48 1.37
C GLU A 275 17.58 -21.63 0.58
N ILE A 276 18.05 -20.53 0.01
CA ILE A 276 17.24 -19.66 -0.85
C ILE A 276 17.29 -20.17 -2.29
N TYR A 277 16.11 -20.37 -2.86
CA TYR A 277 15.91 -20.74 -4.27
C TYR A 277 15.03 -19.73 -4.98
N VAL A 278 15.21 -19.63 -6.30
CA VAL A 278 14.29 -18.94 -7.20
C VAL A 278 13.49 -19.98 -7.99
N LEU A 279 12.18 -19.81 -7.98
CA LEU A 279 11.18 -20.60 -8.69
C LEU A 279 10.45 -19.70 -9.69
N ASN A 280 10.04 -20.26 -10.84
CA ASN A 280 9.00 -19.64 -11.65
C ASN A 280 7.64 -19.80 -10.97
N LYS A 281 6.68 -18.94 -11.33
CA LYS A 281 5.29 -19.04 -10.88
C LYS A 281 4.56 -20.33 -11.30
N ASP A 282 5.13 -21.10 -12.22
CA ASP A 282 4.62 -22.41 -12.65
C ASP A 282 5.20 -23.57 -11.82
N GLY A 283 6.04 -23.26 -10.82
CA GLY A 283 6.71 -24.24 -9.97
C GLY A 283 8.05 -24.75 -10.50
N LYS A 284 8.47 -24.36 -11.71
CA LYS A 284 9.78 -24.76 -12.23
C LYS A 284 10.90 -24.12 -11.40
N ARG A 285 11.74 -24.95 -10.79
CA ARG A 285 12.98 -24.50 -10.13
C ARG A 285 13.93 -23.90 -11.14
N LEU A 286 14.38 -22.67 -10.89
CA LEU A 286 15.28 -21.94 -11.77
C LEU A 286 16.73 -21.96 -11.28
N LYS A 287 16.95 -21.65 -9.99
CA LYS A 287 18.30 -21.47 -9.45
C LYS A 287 18.32 -21.62 -7.92
N ARG A 288 19.40 -22.19 -7.39
CA ARG A 288 19.79 -22.12 -5.97
C ARG A 288 20.69 -20.89 -5.79
N LEU A 289 20.38 -20.02 -4.83
CA LEU A 289 21.12 -18.77 -4.61
C LEU A 289 22.13 -18.87 -3.46
N THR A 290 21.84 -19.66 -2.44
CA THR A 290 22.73 -19.85 -1.30
C THR A 290 23.18 -21.32 -1.21
N ASN A 291 24.39 -21.54 -0.73
CA ASN A 291 24.97 -22.87 -0.53
C ASN A 291 26.13 -22.75 0.46
N ASP A 292 25.79 -22.59 1.73
CA ASP A 292 26.77 -22.54 2.81
C ASP A 292 26.29 -23.34 4.02
N TRP A 293 27.06 -23.27 5.11
CA TRP A 293 26.78 -24.06 6.31
C TRP A 293 25.66 -23.46 7.15
N GLY A 294 25.32 -22.18 6.95
CA GLY A 294 24.26 -21.51 7.65
C GLY A 294 22.88 -21.89 7.13
N ILE A 295 21.87 -21.74 7.97
CA ILE A 295 20.45 -21.82 7.61
C ILE A 295 20.07 -20.49 6.97
N ASP A 296 19.66 -20.52 5.70
CA ASP A 296 19.25 -19.34 4.95
C ASP A 296 17.75 -19.37 4.66
N VAL A 297 17.01 -18.38 5.19
CA VAL A 297 15.54 -18.37 5.19
C VAL A 297 14.93 -16.99 4.96
N SER A 298 13.62 -16.95 4.75
CA SER A 298 12.80 -15.73 4.73
C SER A 298 13.29 -14.64 3.75
N PRO A 299 13.42 -14.96 2.45
CA PRO A 299 13.88 -14.00 1.46
C PRO A 299 12.85 -12.89 1.22
N THR A 300 13.30 -11.72 0.79
CA THR A 300 12.47 -10.63 0.28
C THR A 300 13.23 -9.86 -0.80
N TRP A 301 12.55 -9.57 -1.92
CA TRP A 301 13.13 -8.82 -3.03
C TRP A 301 13.05 -7.32 -2.77
N SER A 302 14.10 -6.60 -3.16
CA SER A 302 14.04 -5.15 -3.29
C SER A 302 12.98 -4.77 -4.33
N PRO A 303 12.35 -3.59 -4.23
CA PRO A 303 11.28 -3.18 -5.15
C PRO A 303 11.77 -3.05 -6.61
N ASP A 304 13.06 -2.80 -6.82
CA ASP A 304 13.70 -2.76 -8.15
C ASP A 304 14.21 -4.13 -8.64
N GLY A 305 14.13 -5.17 -7.79
CA GLY A 305 14.56 -6.54 -8.09
C GLY A 305 16.07 -6.72 -8.19
N ARG A 306 16.87 -5.74 -7.77
CA ARG A 306 18.34 -5.80 -7.82
C ARG A 306 18.98 -6.43 -6.60
N GLU A 307 18.26 -6.59 -5.51
CA GLU A 307 18.78 -7.17 -4.27
C GLU A 307 17.75 -8.10 -3.64
N ILE A 308 18.25 -9.05 -2.86
CA ILE A 308 17.45 -9.95 -2.02
C ILE A 308 17.97 -9.80 -0.60
N ALA A 309 17.11 -9.41 0.32
CA ALA A 309 17.39 -9.51 1.74
C ALA A 309 16.89 -10.87 2.25
N PHE A 310 17.62 -11.48 3.17
CA PHE A 310 17.28 -12.78 3.73
C PHE A 310 17.90 -12.92 5.12
N VAL A 311 17.44 -13.91 5.88
CA VAL A 311 17.95 -14.23 7.21
C VAL A 311 18.98 -15.35 7.08
N SER A 312 20.12 -15.21 7.73
CA SER A 312 21.13 -16.26 7.82
C SER A 312 21.72 -16.34 9.21
N ASN A 313 21.98 -17.55 9.70
CA ASN A 313 22.74 -17.77 10.94
C ASN A 313 24.23 -18.11 10.71
N ARG A 314 24.78 -17.86 9.51
CA ARG A 314 26.19 -18.11 9.15
C ARG A 314 27.23 -17.34 9.98
N SER A 315 26.80 -16.47 10.89
CA SER A 315 27.66 -15.77 11.86
C SER A 315 27.36 -16.17 13.31
N GLY A 316 26.65 -17.29 13.52
CA GLY A 316 26.23 -17.80 14.83
C GLY A 316 24.76 -17.48 15.14
N ASN A 317 24.40 -16.19 15.15
CA ASN A 317 23.03 -15.74 15.38
C ASN A 317 22.30 -15.45 14.06
N PRO A 318 20.96 -15.54 14.01
CA PRO A 318 20.18 -15.05 12.88
C PRO A 318 20.38 -13.56 12.67
N ASP A 319 20.88 -13.22 11.49
CA ASP A 319 21.16 -11.86 11.05
C ASP A 319 20.58 -11.64 9.65
N ILE A 320 20.43 -10.38 9.28
CA ILE A 320 19.95 -10.00 7.96
C ILE A 320 21.14 -9.82 7.03
N TYR A 321 21.06 -10.46 5.88
CA TYR A 321 22.01 -10.35 4.79
C TYR A 321 21.31 -9.85 3.54
N VAL A 322 22.08 -9.23 2.66
CA VAL A 322 21.67 -8.87 1.30
C VAL A 322 22.60 -9.51 0.28
N MET A 323 22.06 -9.85 -0.87
CA MET A 323 22.81 -10.37 -2.02
C MET A 323 22.19 -9.89 -3.33
N ASN A 324 22.94 -10.02 -4.43
CA ASN A 324 22.39 -9.78 -5.76
C ASN A 324 21.48 -10.96 -6.21
N PRO A 325 20.70 -10.83 -7.30
CA PRO A 325 19.78 -11.87 -7.78
C PRO A 325 20.50 -13.11 -8.32
N GLN A 326 21.82 -13.05 -8.47
CA GLN A 326 22.67 -14.14 -8.90
C GLN A 326 23.21 -14.96 -7.71
N GLY A 327 22.96 -14.56 -6.46
CA GLY A 327 23.47 -15.24 -5.25
C GLY A 327 24.88 -14.81 -4.87
N GLU A 328 25.37 -13.71 -5.43
CA GLU A 328 26.72 -13.18 -5.21
C GLU A 328 26.66 -11.87 -4.41
N ASN A 329 27.83 -11.34 -4.05
CA ASN A 329 27.98 -10.09 -3.30
C ASN A 329 27.21 -10.09 -1.97
N VAL A 330 27.24 -11.21 -1.26
CA VAL A 330 26.57 -11.37 0.03
C VAL A 330 27.19 -10.40 1.05
N LYS A 331 26.36 -9.60 1.73
CA LYS A 331 26.77 -8.65 2.77
C LYS A 331 25.86 -8.77 3.98
N ARG A 332 26.43 -8.75 5.18
CA ARG A 332 25.69 -8.68 6.45
C ARG A 332 25.26 -7.24 6.71
N LEU A 333 24.02 -7.02 7.14
CA LEU A 333 23.48 -5.69 7.47
C LEU A 333 23.33 -5.46 8.97
N THR A 334 23.00 -6.50 9.74
CA THR A 334 22.81 -6.39 11.20
C THR A 334 24.05 -6.88 11.93
N PHE A 335 24.58 -6.11 12.88
CA PHE A 335 25.80 -6.47 13.63
C PHE A 335 25.66 -6.39 15.15
N HIS A 336 24.77 -5.52 15.64
CA HIS A 336 24.64 -5.19 17.06
C HIS A 336 23.38 -5.78 17.70
N THR A 337 22.71 -6.67 16.98
CA THR A 337 21.50 -7.35 17.41
C THR A 337 21.79 -8.81 17.65
N ASN A 338 21.11 -9.41 18.63
CA ASN A 338 21.33 -10.82 18.98
C ASN A 338 20.47 -11.78 18.14
N TYR A 339 19.42 -11.28 17.49
CA TYR A 339 18.51 -12.10 16.70
C TYR A 339 17.66 -11.20 15.79
N SER A 340 18.01 -11.08 14.51
CA SER A 340 17.30 -10.24 13.53
C SER A 340 16.66 -11.08 12.43
N VAL A 341 15.37 -10.90 12.22
CA VAL A 341 14.54 -11.75 11.36
C VAL A 341 13.46 -10.96 10.61
N SER A 342 12.81 -11.65 9.67
CA SER A 342 11.65 -11.14 8.92
C SER A 342 11.90 -9.81 8.19
N PRO A 343 12.99 -9.67 7.41
CA PRO A 343 13.26 -8.44 6.67
C PRO A 343 12.14 -8.13 5.68
N LYS A 344 11.82 -6.84 5.53
CA LYS A 344 10.91 -6.30 4.51
C LYS A 344 11.46 -5.01 3.94
N TRP A 345 11.65 -4.98 2.63
CA TRP A 345 12.07 -3.77 1.93
C TRP A 345 10.99 -2.69 1.97
N SER A 346 11.43 -1.45 2.20
CA SER A 346 10.66 -0.24 1.89
C SER A 346 10.24 -0.28 0.41
N PRO A 347 9.00 0.11 0.07
CA PRO A 347 8.59 0.28 -1.33
C PRO A 347 9.45 1.29 -2.10
N LYS A 348 10.13 2.22 -1.40
CA LYS A 348 11.10 3.16 -1.97
C LYS A 348 12.50 2.54 -2.19
N GLY A 349 12.76 1.37 -1.61
CA GLY A 349 14.02 0.63 -1.77
C GLY A 349 15.20 1.16 -0.96
N ASP A 350 14.96 2.15 -0.10
CA ASP A 350 15.97 2.88 0.67
C ASP A 350 16.21 2.33 2.08
N LYS A 351 15.26 1.55 2.61
CA LYS A 351 15.27 1.00 3.97
C LYS A 351 14.78 -0.45 3.99
N ILE A 352 15.14 -1.17 5.05
CA ILE A 352 14.61 -2.50 5.36
C ILE A 352 14.09 -2.44 6.79
N ALA A 353 12.80 -2.71 6.97
CA ALA A 353 12.23 -2.94 8.28
C ALA A 353 12.45 -4.40 8.69
N PHE A 354 12.72 -4.65 9.95
CA PHE A 354 12.90 -6.01 10.46
C PHE A 354 12.52 -6.14 11.93
N SER A 355 12.33 -7.38 12.39
CA SER A 355 12.13 -7.65 13.80
C SER A 355 13.44 -8.09 14.44
N SER A 356 13.74 -7.58 15.63
CA SER A 356 14.93 -7.98 16.36
C SER A 356 14.69 -8.12 17.85
N LEU A 357 15.39 -9.08 18.46
CA LEU A 357 15.43 -9.24 19.92
C LEU A 357 16.44 -8.25 20.51
N ALA A 358 15.97 -7.31 21.33
CA ALA A 358 16.78 -6.41 22.14
C ALA A 358 16.24 -6.40 23.58
N GLU A 359 17.15 -6.43 24.56
CA GLU A 359 16.81 -6.37 26.00
C GLU A 359 15.75 -7.40 26.48
N GLY A 360 15.58 -8.51 25.74
CA GLY A 360 14.63 -9.57 26.06
C GLY A 360 13.24 -9.43 25.44
N HIS A 361 13.03 -8.45 24.56
CA HIS A 361 11.78 -8.25 23.82
C HIS A 361 12.03 -8.14 22.32
N PHE A 362 11.03 -8.51 21.52
CA PHE A 362 11.08 -8.28 20.07
C PHE A 362 10.49 -6.91 19.74
N ASP A 363 11.29 -6.09 19.07
CA ASP A 363 10.86 -4.81 18.51
C ASP A 363 11.01 -4.79 16.98
N ILE A 364 10.43 -3.77 16.35
CA ILE A 364 10.59 -3.49 14.91
C ILE A 364 11.61 -2.35 14.75
N TYR A 365 12.59 -2.58 13.88
CA TYR A 365 13.70 -1.68 13.57
C TYR A 365 13.67 -1.23 12.11
#